data_AF-A0AAU4II26-F1
#
_entry.id   AF-A0AAU4II26-F1
#
_cell.length_a   1.000
_cell.length_b   1.000
_cell.length_c   1.000
_cell.angle_alpha   90.00
_cell.angle_beta   90.00
_cell.angle_gamma   90.00
#
_symmetry.space_group_name_H-M   'P 1'
#
loop_
_entity.id
_entity.type
_entity.pdbx_description
1 polymer ?
#
loop_
_entity_poly.entity_id
_entity_poly.type
_entity_poly.pdbx_seq_one_letter_code
_entity_poly.pdbx_strand_id
1 'polypeptide(L)'
;MSGQEWKPSIPGGPDDPAEAAAEQRRRRDERPRTLRTGDRGDPTAVAFDPALKHFSEAYRPLDPVIPEPAAREAWRSARRTAMDVALRAVGASGDADSVVLRGSMLMAQWFGKIAREPHDLDFVVVPADWMIEEDRTGRLLDAIAAGAERLAPYSGLVMPASEAVSEYIWTYERVPGRRLVLPWSAPGMRGGQVQLDFVFNEPLPALPEPVVVAGVPLLGATRELSLAWKLLWLAGDLYPQGKDLYDAVLLAEGCALPYPLLAEVFRLSGEFEVGGGGQPVPAPAHFEELARTDWAAFHTEYPTIPGSAESYAERLLAALAPTFAER
;
A
#
# COMPACT_ATOMS: atom_id res chain seq x y z
N MET A 1 -3.79 22.06 -31.75
CA MET A 1 -4.47 21.13 -30.83
C MET A 1 -3.95 19.74 -31.15
N SER A 2 -2.82 19.34 -30.57
CA SER A 2 -2.35 17.96 -30.66
C SER A 2 -3.30 17.13 -29.80
N GLY A 3 -4.24 16.45 -30.44
CA GLY A 3 -5.08 15.45 -29.80
C GLY A 3 -4.17 14.29 -29.40
N GLN A 4 -3.62 14.37 -28.19
CA GLN A 4 -2.94 13.24 -27.59
C GLN A 4 -4.03 12.19 -27.37
N GLU A 5 -3.92 11.10 -28.12
CA GLU A 5 -4.84 9.97 -28.02
C GLU A 5 -4.86 9.51 -26.56
N TRP A 6 -6.01 9.59 -25.92
CA TRP A 6 -6.17 9.20 -24.54
C TRP A 6 -5.87 7.70 -24.43
N LYS A 7 -4.94 7.34 -23.54
CA LYS A 7 -4.56 5.96 -23.25
C LYS A 7 -5.10 5.60 -21.87
N PRO A 8 -5.80 4.46 -21.72
CA PRO A 8 -6.22 4.00 -20.41
C PRO A 8 -4.99 3.75 -19.54
N SER A 9 -5.13 4.05 -18.24
CA SER A 9 -4.08 3.81 -17.25
C SER A 9 -3.86 2.30 -16.99
N ILE A 10 -4.87 1.49 -17.29
CA ILE A 10 -4.84 0.01 -17.24
C ILE A 10 -5.61 -0.54 -18.46
N PRO A 11 -4.95 -1.05 -19.50
CA PRO A 11 -5.61 -1.81 -20.56
C PRO A 11 -6.58 -2.91 -20.05
N GLY A 12 -7.86 -2.82 -20.42
CA GLY A 12 -8.94 -3.70 -19.98
C GLY A 12 -9.32 -3.58 -18.51
N GLY A 13 -8.73 -2.63 -17.78
CA GLY A 13 -9.04 -2.32 -16.40
C GLY A 13 -10.08 -1.19 -16.27
N PRO A 14 -10.38 -0.78 -15.03
CA PRO A 14 -11.19 0.41 -14.80
C PRO A 14 -10.58 1.62 -15.52
N ASP A 15 -11.43 2.48 -16.08
CA ASP A 15 -11.07 3.57 -17.00
C ASP A 15 -10.64 3.15 -18.41
N ASP A 16 -10.72 1.89 -18.83
CA ASP A 16 -10.61 1.50 -20.25
C ASP A 16 -11.99 1.39 -20.92
N PRO A 17 -12.27 2.01 -22.08
CA PRO A 17 -13.54 1.84 -22.79
C PRO A 17 -13.70 0.43 -23.36
N ALA A 18 -12.60 -0.32 -23.52
CA ALA A 18 -12.59 -1.72 -23.90
C ALA A 18 -12.92 -2.66 -22.73
N GLU A 19 -13.00 -2.14 -21.50
CA GLU A 19 -13.41 -2.92 -20.35
C GLU A 19 -14.83 -3.48 -20.56
N ALA A 20 -15.03 -4.74 -20.17
CA ALA A 20 -16.31 -5.40 -20.35
C ALA A 20 -17.44 -4.63 -19.65
N ALA A 21 -18.51 -4.31 -20.37
CA ALA A 21 -19.65 -3.56 -19.83
C ALA A 21 -20.30 -4.22 -18.60
N ALA A 22 -20.13 -5.54 -18.42
CA ALA A 22 -20.56 -6.24 -17.22
C ALA A 22 -19.73 -5.84 -15.99
N GLU A 23 -18.42 -5.68 -16.13
CA GLU A 23 -17.52 -5.29 -15.05
C GLU A 23 -17.69 -3.80 -14.68
N GLN A 24 -17.91 -2.93 -15.68
CA GLN A 24 -18.29 -1.54 -15.46
C GLN A 24 -19.58 -1.42 -14.63
N ARG A 25 -20.61 -2.22 -14.97
CA ARG A 25 -21.86 -2.26 -14.20
C ARG A 25 -21.63 -2.79 -12.78
N ARG A 26 -20.86 -3.89 -12.64
CA ARG A 26 -20.52 -4.48 -11.34
C ARG A 26 -19.91 -3.44 -10.41
N ARG A 27 -18.91 -2.66 -10.86
CA ARG A 27 -18.27 -1.65 -10.01
C ARG A 27 -19.17 -0.50 -9.57
N ARG A 28 -20.15 -0.17 -10.42
CA ARG A 28 -21.13 0.87 -10.08
C ARG A 28 -22.16 0.35 -9.07
N ASP A 29 -22.59 -0.89 -9.24
CA ASP A 29 -23.78 -1.44 -8.57
C ASP A 29 -23.44 -2.37 -7.39
N GLU A 30 -22.20 -2.85 -7.29
CA GLU A 30 -21.72 -3.80 -6.28
C GLU A 30 -20.46 -3.31 -5.56
N ARG A 31 -20.23 -3.85 -4.37
CA ARG A 31 -19.04 -3.59 -3.55
C ARG A 31 -17.82 -4.35 -4.08
N PRO A 32 -16.58 -3.88 -3.79
CA PRO A 32 -15.36 -4.61 -4.10
C PRO A 32 -15.39 -6.05 -3.58
N ARG A 33 -14.92 -7.00 -4.39
CA ARG A 33 -14.89 -8.43 -3.99
C ARG A 33 -14.02 -8.65 -2.75
N THR A 34 -12.99 -7.83 -2.60
CA THR A 34 -12.04 -7.77 -1.46
C THR A 34 -12.65 -7.29 -0.15
N LEU A 35 -13.91 -6.84 -0.15
CA LEU A 35 -14.63 -6.44 1.07
C LEU A 35 -15.22 -7.64 1.84
N ARG A 36 -15.51 -8.74 1.14
CA ARG A 36 -16.27 -9.89 1.67
C ARG A 36 -15.41 -11.12 1.96
N THR A 37 -14.10 -11.02 1.79
CA THR A 37 -13.17 -12.13 2.00
C THR A 37 -12.88 -12.33 3.49
N GLY A 38 -12.94 -13.56 3.99
CA GLY A 38 -12.57 -13.91 5.37
C GLY A 38 -13.73 -14.46 6.19
N ASP A 39 -13.94 -13.86 7.38
CA ASP A 39 -15.06 -14.24 8.26
C ASP A 39 -16.35 -14.21 7.45
N ARG A 40 -17.11 -15.31 7.44
CA ARG A 40 -18.18 -15.62 6.45
C ARG A 40 -19.44 -14.74 6.57
N GLY A 41 -19.27 -13.43 6.67
CA GLY A 41 -20.30 -12.40 6.78
C GLY A 41 -19.76 -11.01 6.42
N ASP A 42 -20.65 -10.02 6.34
CA ASP A 42 -20.25 -8.65 6.05
C ASP A 42 -19.34 -8.09 7.17
N PRO A 43 -18.33 -7.27 6.83
CA PRO A 43 -17.46 -6.65 7.82
C PRO A 43 -18.26 -5.78 8.79
N THR A 44 -17.93 -5.86 10.08
CA THR A 44 -18.62 -5.08 11.12
C THR A 44 -18.30 -3.59 11.06
N ALA A 45 -17.19 -3.22 10.43
CA ALA A 45 -16.78 -1.85 10.21
C ALA A 45 -15.96 -1.77 8.91
N VAL A 46 -16.10 -0.64 8.23
CA VAL A 46 -15.42 -0.37 6.95
C VAL A 46 -14.82 1.04 6.97
N ALA A 47 -13.77 1.23 6.18
CA ALA A 47 -13.19 2.54 5.93
C ALA A 47 -13.10 2.80 4.43
N PHE A 48 -13.23 4.07 4.04
CA PHE A 48 -12.99 4.49 2.66
C PHE A 48 -11.56 4.13 2.26
N ASP A 49 -11.41 3.58 1.07
CA ASP A 49 -10.13 3.21 0.48
C ASP A 49 -9.95 3.95 -0.85
N PRO A 50 -9.08 4.97 -0.91
CA PRO A 50 -8.82 5.72 -2.14
C PRO A 50 -8.41 4.82 -3.31
N ALA A 51 -7.75 3.68 -3.04
CA ALA A 51 -7.30 2.78 -4.08
C ALA A 51 -8.46 2.08 -4.81
N LEU A 52 -9.65 2.09 -4.22
CA LEU A 52 -10.89 1.51 -4.74
C LEU A 52 -11.87 2.58 -5.26
N LYS A 53 -11.46 3.85 -5.44
CA LYS A 53 -12.36 4.96 -5.84
C LYS A 53 -13.11 4.77 -7.16
N HIS A 54 -12.67 3.82 -7.98
CA HIS A 54 -13.33 3.40 -9.21
C HIS A 54 -14.58 2.53 -8.97
N PHE A 55 -14.94 2.29 -7.70
CA PHE A 55 -16.22 1.76 -7.23
C PHE A 55 -17.08 2.85 -6.59
N SER A 56 -18.40 2.75 -6.73
CA SER A 56 -19.34 3.62 -6.01
C SER A 56 -19.24 3.46 -4.48
N GLU A 57 -18.96 2.24 -4.01
CA GLU A 57 -18.77 1.89 -2.60
C GLU A 57 -17.32 1.46 -2.34
N ALA A 58 -16.39 2.42 -2.49
CA ALA A 58 -14.94 2.25 -2.36
C ALA A 58 -14.48 2.00 -0.91
N TYR A 59 -14.84 0.86 -0.35
CA TYR A 59 -14.57 0.50 1.05
C TYR A 59 -13.66 -0.71 1.18
N ARG A 60 -12.82 -0.68 2.23
CA ARG A 60 -12.08 -1.84 2.74
C ARG A 60 -12.62 -2.25 4.12
N PRO A 61 -12.50 -3.53 4.51
CA PRO A 61 -12.85 -3.94 5.86
C PRO A 61 -11.82 -3.40 6.87
N LEU A 62 -12.31 -3.02 8.04
CA LEU A 62 -11.46 -2.77 9.22
C LEU A 62 -11.28 -4.05 10.03
N ASP A 63 -10.25 -4.09 10.86
CA ASP A 63 -10.07 -5.16 11.82
C ASP A 63 -11.33 -5.33 12.70
N PRO A 64 -11.75 -6.56 13.01
CA PRO A 64 -12.94 -6.81 13.80
C PRO A 64 -12.77 -6.23 15.21
N VAL A 65 -13.85 -5.62 15.70
CA VAL A 65 -13.91 -5.16 17.10
C VAL A 65 -14.08 -6.39 17.99
N ILE A 66 -12.99 -6.80 18.66
CA ILE A 66 -13.00 -7.90 19.63
C ILE A 66 -13.08 -7.30 21.04
N PRO A 67 -14.22 -7.41 21.75
CA PRO A 67 -14.40 -6.71 23.04
C PRO A 67 -13.43 -7.19 24.12
N GLU A 68 -13.23 -8.50 24.23
CA GLU A 68 -12.38 -9.10 25.25
C GLU A 68 -10.89 -8.85 24.97
N PRO A 69 -10.12 -8.24 25.89
CA PRO A 69 -8.72 -7.88 25.65
C PRO A 69 -7.81 -9.07 25.31
N ALA A 70 -7.97 -10.21 25.99
CA ALA A 70 -7.16 -11.39 25.75
C ALA A 70 -7.44 -12.01 24.38
N ALA A 71 -8.71 -12.12 24.00
CA ALA A 71 -9.11 -12.59 22.68
C ALA A 71 -8.64 -11.63 21.57
N ARG A 72 -8.66 -10.32 21.82
CA ARG A 72 -8.17 -9.31 20.88
C ARG A 72 -6.67 -9.45 20.63
N GLU A 73 -5.87 -9.64 21.68
CA GLU A 73 -4.43 -9.85 21.52
C GLU A 73 -4.11 -11.18 20.83
N ALA A 74 -4.83 -12.25 21.17
CA ALA A 74 -4.70 -13.53 20.47
C ALA A 74 -5.00 -13.38 18.97
N TRP A 75 -6.05 -12.65 18.62
CA TRP A 75 -6.40 -12.37 17.23
C TRP A 75 -5.37 -11.53 16.49
N ARG A 76 -4.86 -10.46 17.12
CA ARG A 76 -3.77 -9.65 16.54
C ARG A 76 -2.51 -10.48 16.30
N SER A 77 -2.18 -11.37 17.24
CA SER A 77 -1.06 -12.31 17.08
C SER A 77 -1.28 -13.27 15.89
N ALA A 78 -2.49 -13.81 15.73
CA ALA A 78 -2.84 -14.64 14.58
C ALA A 78 -2.78 -13.87 13.25
N ARG A 79 -3.25 -12.61 13.23
CA ARG A 79 -3.16 -11.71 12.07
C ARG A 79 -1.70 -11.45 11.66
N ARG A 80 -0.82 -11.13 12.61
CA ARG A 80 0.63 -10.98 12.34
C ARG A 80 1.23 -12.26 11.78
N THR A 81 0.86 -13.40 12.35
CA THR A 81 1.28 -14.72 11.86
C THR A 81 0.78 -14.98 10.43
N ALA A 82 -0.44 -14.57 10.09
CA ALA A 82 -0.97 -14.69 8.73
C ALA A 82 -0.21 -13.80 7.74
N MET A 83 0.17 -12.58 8.13
CA MET A 83 1.02 -11.70 7.32
C MET A 83 2.41 -12.33 7.09
N ASP A 84 3.02 -12.94 8.10
CA ASP A 84 4.29 -13.66 7.97
C ASP A 84 4.17 -14.85 7.01
N VAL A 85 3.06 -15.60 7.06
CA VAL A 85 2.77 -16.70 6.13
C VAL A 85 2.65 -16.18 4.70
N ALA A 86 1.91 -15.09 4.48
CA ALA A 86 1.76 -14.48 3.17
C ALA A 86 3.11 -13.98 2.62
N LEU A 87 3.95 -13.37 3.46
CA LEU A 87 5.28 -12.91 3.06
C LEU A 87 6.20 -14.08 2.67
N ARG A 88 6.15 -15.19 3.43
CA ARG A 88 6.86 -16.43 3.04
C ARG A 88 6.35 -17.01 1.73
N ALA A 89 5.05 -16.92 1.48
CA ALA A 89 4.46 -17.36 0.22
C ALA A 89 4.95 -16.50 -0.97
N VAL A 90 5.10 -15.18 -0.79
CA VAL A 90 5.75 -14.30 -1.77
C VAL A 90 7.19 -14.74 -2.05
N GLY A 91 7.99 -14.95 -1.00
CA GLY A 91 9.37 -15.44 -1.14
C GLY A 91 9.49 -16.80 -1.83
N ALA A 92 8.44 -17.64 -1.77
CA ALA A 92 8.39 -18.96 -2.39
C ALA A 92 7.64 -18.99 -3.74
N SER A 93 7.20 -17.85 -4.27
CA SER A 93 6.35 -17.77 -5.47
C SER A 93 7.07 -18.13 -6.78
N GLY A 94 8.41 -18.11 -6.79
CA GLY A 94 9.22 -18.23 -8.00
C GLY A 94 9.53 -16.90 -8.69
N ASP A 95 8.82 -15.83 -8.30
CA ASP A 95 8.96 -14.47 -8.85
C ASP A 95 9.35 -13.45 -7.75
N ALA A 96 9.95 -13.91 -6.65
CA ALA A 96 10.31 -13.07 -5.50
C ALA A 96 11.31 -11.95 -5.87
N ASP A 97 12.21 -12.21 -6.82
CA ASP A 97 13.16 -11.21 -7.32
C ASP A 97 12.50 -10.14 -8.21
N SER A 98 11.24 -10.36 -8.59
CA SER A 98 10.42 -9.46 -9.41
C SER A 98 9.47 -8.60 -8.57
N VAL A 99 9.58 -8.64 -7.24
CA VAL A 99 8.78 -7.81 -6.33
C VAL A 99 9.64 -7.14 -5.28
N VAL A 100 9.44 -5.83 -5.11
CA VAL A 100 10.15 -5.00 -4.14
C VAL A 100 9.18 -4.62 -3.03
N LEU A 101 9.43 -5.11 -1.83
CA LEU A 101 8.64 -4.76 -0.65
C LEU A 101 8.77 -3.26 -0.36
N ARG A 102 7.66 -2.64 0.02
CA ARG A 102 7.63 -1.25 0.48
C ARG A 102 6.62 -1.06 1.61
N GLY A 103 6.40 0.19 2.01
CA GLY A 103 5.29 0.56 2.87
C GLY A 103 5.47 0.13 4.33
N SER A 104 4.33 -0.13 4.98
CA SER A 104 4.26 -0.22 6.45
C SER A 104 5.08 -1.38 7.04
N MET A 105 5.28 -2.46 6.28
CA MET A 105 6.07 -3.59 6.74
C MET A 105 7.56 -3.24 6.90
N LEU A 106 8.13 -2.44 6.00
CA LEU A 106 9.50 -1.94 6.17
C LEU A 106 9.61 -0.95 7.35
N MET A 107 8.58 -0.14 7.57
CA MET A 107 8.51 0.75 8.73
C MET A 107 8.59 -0.03 10.05
N ALA A 108 7.83 -1.13 10.18
CA ALA A 108 7.89 -2.00 11.34
C ALA A 108 9.28 -2.64 11.52
N GLN A 109 9.94 -3.05 10.43
CA GLN A 109 11.31 -3.56 10.48
C GLN A 109 12.32 -2.51 10.95
N TRP A 110 12.18 -1.26 10.51
CA TRP A 110 13.14 -0.19 10.81
C TRP A 110 12.95 0.46 12.18
N PHE A 111 11.70 0.63 12.62
CA PHE A 111 11.37 1.42 13.80
C PHE A 111 10.71 0.59 14.92
N GLY A 112 10.50 -0.71 14.71
CA GLY A 112 9.95 -1.62 15.71
C GLY A 112 8.61 -1.11 16.26
N LYS A 113 8.50 -1.05 17.59
CA LYS A 113 7.27 -0.63 18.30
C LYS A 113 6.92 0.85 18.11
N ILE A 114 7.83 1.66 17.57
CA ILE A 114 7.55 3.06 17.26
C ILE A 114 6.70 3.11 15.99
N ALA A 115 6.94 2.25 14.99
CA ALA A 115 6.06 2.19 13.83
C ALA A 115 4.65 1.75 14.23
N ARG A 116 3.66 2.24 13.49
CA ARG A 116 2.30 1.71 13.53
C ARG A 116 2.29 0.24 13.07
N GLU A 117 1.32 -0.53 13.55
CA GLU A 117 1.18 -1.93 13.13
C GLU A 117 0.84 -2.01 11.63
N PRO A 118 1.56 -2.82 10.82
CA PRO A 118 1.30 -3.00 9.40
C PRO A 118 -0.07 -3.63 9.14
N HIS A 119 -0.83 -3.08 8.19
CA HIS A 119 -2.16 -3.58 7.85
C HIS A 119 -2.20 -4.41 6.56
N ASP A 120 -1.21 -4.21 5.70
CA ASP A 120 -1.09 -4.74 4.34
C ASP A 120 0.39 -5.07 4.04
N LEU A 121 0.60 -5.74 2.90
CA LEU A 121 1.91 -5.93 2.29
C LEU A 121 1.92 -5.19 0.94
N ASP A 122 2.75 -4.16 0.81
CA ASP A 122 2.87 -3.37 -0.41
C ASP A 122 4.10 -3.79 -1.23
N PHE A 123 3.93 -3.96 -2.54
CA PHE A 123 5.00 -4.31 -3.46
C PHE A 123 5.01 -3.40 -4.69
N VAL A 124 6.21 -3.06 -5.16
CA VAL A 124 6.43 -2.63 -6.54
C VAL A 124 6.85 -3.84 -7.36
N VAL A 125 6.20 -4.09 -8.49
CA VAL A 125 6.58 -5.13 -9.44
C VAL A 125 7.68 -4.61 -10.35
N VAL A 126 8.75 -5.39 -10.49
CA VAL A 126 9.91 -5.09 -11.33
C VAL A 126 10.18 -6.24 -12.30
N PRO A 127 10.77 -5.96 -13.48
CA PRO A 127 11.05 -4.64 -14.06
C PRO A 127 9.79 -3.82 -14.37
N ALA A 128 9.94 -2.50 -14.55
CA ALA A 128 8.82 -1.58 -14.76
C ALA A 128 8.07 -1.79 -16.09
N ASP A 129 8.60 -2.60 -17.00
CA ASP A 129 7.89 -3.04 -18.22
C ASP A 129 7.04 -4.30 -17.98
N TRP A 130 6.97 -4.84 -16.76
CA TRP A 130 5.97 -5.83 -16.38
C TRP A 130 4.59 -5.20 -16.35
N MET A 131 3.77 -5.57 -17.34
CA MET A 131 2.41 -5.08 -17.48
C MET A 131 1.43 -5.91 -16.65
N ILE A 132 0.49 -5.22 -16.01
CA ILE A 132 -0.51 -5.81 -15.10
C ILE A 132 -1.42 -6.84 -15.78
N GLU A 133 -1.61 -6.76 -17.10
CA GLU A 133 -2.47 -7.65 -17.89
C GLU A 133 -1.79 -8.96 -18.31
N GLU A 134 -0.47 -9.08 -18.13
CA GLU A 134 0.25 -10.26 -18.58
C GLU A 134 -0.15 -11.51 -17.79
N ASP A 135 -0.17 -12.67 -18.46
CA ASP A 135 -0.49 -13.95 -17.81
C ASP A 135 0.44 -14.26 -16.62
N ARG A 136 1.68 -13.73 -16.63
CA ARG A 136 2.61 -13.88 -15.49
C ARG A 136 2.10 -13.20 -14.23
N THR A 137 1.31 -12.12 -14.33
CA THR A 137 0.68 -11.48 -13.18
C THR A 137 -0.31 -12.43 -12.50
N GLY A 138 -1.18 -13.09 -13.27
CA GLY A 138 -2.11 -14.10 -12.74
C GLY A 138 -1.36 -15.26 -12.06
N ARG A 139 -0.32 -15.79 -12.72
CA ARG A 139 0.51 -16.87 -12.16
C ARG A 139 1.19 -16.48 -10.85
N LEU A 140 1.70 -15.25 -10.72
CA LEU A 140 2.29 -14.73 -9.49
C LEU A 140 1.26 -14.76 -8.35
N LEU A 141 0.07 -14.19 -8.57
CA LEU A 141 -0.98 -14.13 -7.54
C LEU A 141 -1.45 -15.54 -7.13
N ASP A 142 -1.65 -16.43 -8.11
CA ASP A 142 -2.04 -17.83 -7.87
C ASP A 142 -0.95 -18.59 -7.09
N ALA A 143 0.32 -18.37 -7.43
CA ALA A 143 1.45 -19.00 -6.74
C ALA A 143 1.55 -18.55 -5.28
N ILE A 144 1.30 -17.26 -5.00
CA ILE A 144 1.24 -16.72 -3.64
C ILE A 144 0.08 -17.34 -2.86
N ALA A 145 -1.13 -17.36 -3.43
CA ALA A 145 -2.30 -17.95 -2.76
C ALA A 145 -2.07 -19.43 -2.44
N ALA A 146 -1.59 -20.21 -3.42
CA ALA A 146 -1.25 -21.62 -3.22
C ALA A 146 -0.10 -21.81 -2.22
N GLY A 147 0.87 -20.90 -2.19
CA GLY A 147 1.95 -20.89 -1.22
C GLY A 147 1.45 -20.67 0.20
N ALA A 148 0.56 -19.70 0.39
CA ALA A 148 -0.05 -19.41 1.69
C ALA A 148 -0.87 -20.60 2.20
N GLU A 149 -1.66 -21.24 1.34
CA GLU A 149 -2.41 -22.46 1.67
C GLU A 149 -1.50 -23.60 2.17
N ARG A 150 -0.37 -23.82 1.48
CA ARG A 150 0.61 -24.84 1.89
C ARG A 150 1.30 -24.50 3.22
N LEU A 151 1.56 -23.22 3.48
CA LEU A 151 2.37 -22.76 4.61
C LEU A 151 1.56 -22.52 5.89
N ALA A 152 0.29 -22.13 5.77
CA ALA A 152 -0.57 -21.75 6.89
C ALA A 152 -0.71 -22.85 7.98
N PRO A 153 -0.84 -24.15 7.65
CA PRO A 153 -0.99 -25.20 8.67
C PRO A 153 0.19 -25.30 9.64
N TYR A 154 1.42 -24.98 9.19
CA TYR A 154 2.61 -24.97 10.06
C TYR A 154 2.58 -23.89 11.13
N SER A 155 1.68 -22.92 10.99
CA SER A 155 1.45 -21.82 11.94
C SER A 155 0.09 -21.90 12.64
N GLY A 156 -0.62 -23.03 12.52
CA GLY A 156 -1.94 -23.21 13.12
C GLY A 156 -3.07 -22.44 12.44
N LEU A 157 -2.86 -21.99 11.20
CA LEU A 157 -3.81 -21.23 10.40
C LEU A 157 -4.35 -22.07 9.24
N VAL A 158 -5.48 -21.64 8.68
CA VAL A 158 -5.99 -22.10 7.39
C VAL A 158 -6.14 -20.88 6.48
N MET A 159 -5.54 -20.92 5.28
CA MET A 159 -5.59 -19.86 4.27
C MET A 159 -5.94 -20.48 2.91
N PRO A 160 -7.23 -20.71 2.61
CA PRO A 160 -7.64 -21.47 1.43
C PRO A 160 -7.37 -20.66 0.15
N ALA A 161 -6.56 -21.21 -0.76
CA ALA A 161 -6.19 -20.54 -2.01
C ALA A 161 -7.41 -20.33 -2.92
N SER A 162 -8.37 -21.26 -2.87
CA SER A 162 -9.63 -21.18 -3.62
C SER A 162 -10.56 -20.05 -3.18
N GLU A 163 -10.35 -19.47 -2.00
CA GLU A 163 -11.10 -18.30 -1.51
C GLU A 163 -10.29 -17.00 -1.67
N ALA A 164 -9.09 -17.05 -2.27
CA ALA A 164 -8.32 -15.86 -2.60
C ALA A 164 -9.04 -15.02 -3.67
N VAL A 165 -9.05 -13.71 -3.48
CA VAL A 165 -9.71 -12.77 -4.38
C VAL A 165 -8.73 -11.71 -4.81
N SER A 166 -8.79 -11.32 -6.08
CA SER A 166 -8.06 -10.16 -6.58
C SER A 166 -8.99 -9.10 -7.17
N GLU A 167 -8.55 -7.84 -7.08
CA GLU A 167 -9.23 -6.67 -7.63
C GLU A 167 -8.21 -5.69 -8.21
N TYR A 168 -8.60 -4.94 -9.24
CA TYR A 168 -7.80 -3.80 -9.67
C TYR A 168 -7.83 -2.72 -8.60
N ILE A 169 -6.72 -2.00 -8.44
CA ILE A 169 -6.61 -0.84 -7.55
C ILE A 169 -5.83 0.27 -8.26
N TRP A 170 -6.11 1.52 -7.91
CA TRP A 170 -5.28 2.67 -8.27
C TRP A 170 -4.52 3.11 -7.05
N THR A 171 -3.28 2.67 -6.94
CA THR A 171 -2.45 3.10 -5.83
C THR A 171 -2.01 4.54 -6.06
N TYR A 172 -2.54 5.46 -5.25
CA TYR A 172 -2.29 6.92 -5.32
C TYR A 172 -2.69 7.55 -6.66
N GLU A 173 -3.77 7.05 -7.26
CA GLU A 173 -4.36 7.61 -8.50
C GLU A 173 -3.46 7.60 -9.76
N ARG A 174 -2.25 7.04 -9.67
CA ARG A 174 -1.20 7.25 -10.67
C ARG A 174 -0.85 6.01 -11.49
N VAL A 175 -0.77 4.87 -10.84
CA VAL A 175 -0.20 3.65 -11.43
C VAL A 175 -1.12 2.45 -11.27
N PRO A 176 -1.13 1.54 -12.26
CA PRO A 176 -1.89 0.29 -12.19
C PRO A 176 -1.52 -0.52 -10.95
N GLY A 177 -2.52 -1.09 -10.30
CA GLY A 177 -2.28 -2.06 -9.23
C GLY A 177 -3.24 -3.24 -9.22
N ARG A 178 -2.78 -4.34 -8.62
CA ARG A 178 -3.59 -5.49 -8.23
C ARG A 178 -3.54 -5.64 -6.72
N ARG A 179 -4.71 -5.71 -6.10
CA ARG A 179 -4.85 -6.19 -4.72
C ARG A 179 -5.17 -7.67 -4.74
N LEU A 180 -4.42 -8.46 -3.98
CA LEU A 180 -4.73 -9.84 -3.63
C LEU A 180 -5.14 -9.87 -2.15
N VAL A 181 -6.26 -10.52 -1.86
CA VAL A 181 -6.72 -10.75 -0.48
C VAL A 181 -6.78 -12.24 -0.20
N LEU A 182 -6.10 -12.64 0.88
CA LEU A 182 -6.04 -14.00 1.36
C LEU A 182 -6.84 -14.10 2.68
N PRO A 183 -7.99 -14.80 2.70
CA PRO A 183 -8.69 -15.05 3.94
C PRO A 183 -7.87 -16.00 4.83
N TRP A 184 -7.97 -15.82 6.14
CA TRP A 184 -7.38 -16.72 7.12
C TRP A 184 -8.36 -17.04 8.24
N SER A 185 -8.22 -18.23 8.81
CA SER A 185 -8.96 -18.65 10.01
C SER A 185 -8.07 -19.45 10.96
N ALA A 186 -8.45 -19.46 12.24
CA ALA A 186 -7.82 -20.23 13.30
C ALA A 186 -8.89 -20.85 14.21
N PRO A 187 -8.69 -22.06 14.77
CA PRO A 187 -9.68 -22.70 15.64
C PRO A 187 -10.08 -21.83 16.83
N GLY A 188 -11.40 -21.70 17.07
CA GLY A 188 -11.95 -20.98 18.22
C GLY A 188 -11.81 -19.45 18.15
N MET A 189 -11.43 -18.90 16.99
CA MET A 189 -11.21 -17.47 16.80
C MET A 189 -11.97 -16.98 15.56
N ARG A 190 -12.36 -15.70 15.59
CA ARG A 190 -12.85 -14.99 14.40
C ARG A 190 -11.75 -14.95 13.33
N GLY A 191 -12.10 -15.26 12.08
CA GLY A 191 -11.17 -15.16 10.96
C GLY A 191 -10.78 -13.71 10.64
N GLY A 192 -9.94 -13.55 9.61
CA GLY A 192 -9.55 -12.26 9.07
C GLY A 192 -9.07 -12.39 7.63
N GLN A 193 -8.39 -11.35 7.15
CA GLN A 193 -7.78 -11.35 5.84
C GLN A 193 -6.38 -10.71 5.86
N VAL A 194 -5.52 -11.14 4.95
CA VAL A 194 -4.26 -10.47 4.63
C VAL A 194 -4.41 -9.83 3.25
N GLN A 195 -4.06 -8.56 3.16
CA GLN A 195 -4.06 -7.79 1.93
C GLN A 195 -2.63 -7.67 1.39
N LEU A 196 -2.45 -7.92 0.10
CA LEU A 196 -1.22 -7.71 -0.64
C LEU A 196 -1.51 -6.81 -1.83
N ASP A 197 -0.84 -5.67 -1.91
CA ASP A 197 -1.01 -4.69 -2.98
C ASP A 197 0.23 -4.68 -3.87
N PHE A 198 0.04 -4.92 -5.17
CA PHE A 198 1.09 -4.94 -6.18
C PHE A 198 0.90 -3.76 -7.11
N VAL A 199 1.91 -2.92 -7.22
CA VAL A 199 1.94 -1.77 -8.12
C VAL A 199 2.80 -2.10 -9.33
N PHE A 200 2.26 -1.87 -10.53
CA PHE A 200 2.90 -2.15 -11.80
C PHE A 200 3.32 -0.85 -12.48
N ASN A 201 4.32 -0.93 -13.37
CA ASN A 201 4.82 0.19 -14.17
C ASN A 201 5.35 1.39 -13.38
N GLU A 202 5.49 1.28 -12.06
CA GLU A 202 6.14 2.27 -11.21
C GLU A 202 7.64 2.28 -11.48
N PRO A 203 8.22 3.39 -11.95
CA PRO A 203 9.66 3.52 -12.04
C PRO A 203 10.30 3.49 -10.64
N LEU A 204 11.43 2.79 -10.49
CA LEU A 204 12.23 2.80 -9.27
C LEU A 204 13.47 3.69 -9.45
N PRO A 205 13.45 4.96 -8.98
CA PRO A 205 14.59 5.87 -9.15
C PRO A 205 15.79 5.55 -8.25
N ALA A 206 15.61 4.68 -7.26
CA ALA A 206 16.71 4.09 -6.50
C ALA A 206 16.63 2.56 -6.61
N LEU A 207 17.79 1.91 -6.66
CA LEU A 207 17.85 0.45 -6.66
C LEU A 207 17.29 -0.10 -5.35
N PRO A 208 16.51 -1.20 -5.39
CA PRO A 208 16.09 -1.88 -4.17
C PRO A 208 17.28 -2.55 -3.47
N GLU A 209 17.16 -2.74 -2.17
CA GLU A 209 18.18 -3.37 -1.33
C GLU A 209 17.69 -4.73 -0.79
N PRO A 210 18.57 -5.71 -0.59
CA PRO A 210 18.21 -6.93 0.12
C PRO A 210 17.75 -6.64 1.55
N VAL A 211 16.58 -7.15 1.92
CA VAL A 211 16.01 -7.04 3.26
C VAL A 211 15.62 -8.42 3.78
N VAL A 212 15.60 -8.57 5.10
CA VAL A 212 15.05 -9.77 5.76
C VAL A 212 13.90 -9.32 6.65
N VAL A 213 12.68 -9.69 6.27
CA VAL A 213 11.46 -9.33 6.98
C VAL A 213 10.73 -10.61 7.38
N ALA A 214 10.38 -10.75 8.66
CA ALA A 214 9.81 -11.97 9.23
C ALA A 214 10.63 -13.26 8.92
N GLY A 215 11.96 -13.11 8.75
CA GLY A 215 12.87 -14.19 8.38
C GLY A 215 12.88 -14.54 6.88
N VAL A 216 12.20 -13.76 6.04
CA VAL A 216 12.12 -13.95 4.58
C VAL A 216 13.07 -12.98 3.88
N PRO A 217 14.05 -13.46 3.09
CA PRO A 217 14.87 -12.60 2.25
C PRO A 217 14.06 -12.10 1.06
N LEU A 218 14.06 -10.78 0.84
CA LEU A 218 13.35 -10.09 -0.24
C LEU A 218 14.17 -8.89 -0.74
N LEU A 219 13.73 -8.29 -1.84
CA LEU A 219 14.11 -6.93 -2.20
C LEU A 219 13.19 -5.93 -1.48
N GLY A 220 13.74 -4.83 -0.99
CA GLY A 220 13.00 -3.77 -0.31
C GLY A 220 13.40 -2.38 -0.79
N ALA A 221 12.47 -1.45 -0.78
CA ALA A 221 12.76 -0.04 -1.00
C ALA A 221 13.65 0.52 0.11
N THR A 222 14.54 1.46 -0.22
CA THR A 222 15.34 2.17 0.78
C THR A 222 14.48 3.10 1.63
N ARG A 223 15.02 3.59 2.75
CA ARG A 223 14.34 4.57 3.61
C ARG A 223 14.13 5.90 2.87
N GLU A 224 15.14 6.32 2.12
CA GLU A 224 15.13 7.55 1.34
C GLU A 224 14.08 7.50 0.24
N LEU A 225 13.97 6.38 -0.49
CA LEU A 225 12.93 6.20 -1.50
C LEU A 225 11.54 6.15 -0.87
N SER A 226 11.40 5.43 0.25
CA SER A 226 10.15 5.39 1.01
C SER A 226 9.71 6.78 1.48
N LEU A 227 10.64 7.61 1.95
CA LEU A 227 10.36 8.99 2.34
C LEU A 227 9.96 9.85 1.14
N ALA A 228 10.70 9.77 0.03
CA ALA A 228 10.38 10.52 -1.17
C ALA A 228 8.97 10.21 -1.69
N TRP A 229 8.55 8.95 -1.66
CA TRP A 229 7.18 8.57 -2.00
C TRP A 229 6.14 9.11 -1.02
N LYS A 230 6.39 9.05 0.30
CA LYS A 230 5.47 9.63 1.28
C LYS A 230 5.28 11.13 1.07
N LEU A 231 6.36 11.85 0.73
CA LEU A 231 6.29 13.27 0.39
C LEU A 231 5.53 13.52 -0.91
N LEU A 232 5.72 12.67 -1.92
CA LEU A 232 4.92 12.74 -3.15
C LEU A 232 3.43 12.62 -2.83
N TRP A 233 3.01 11.61 -2.06
CA TRP A 233 1.60 11.39 -1.72
C TRP A 233 1.02 12.52 -0.88
N LEU A 234 1.78 13.01 0.11
CA LEU A 234 1.34 14.14 0.93
C LEU A 234 1.17 15.45 0.14
N ALA A 235 1.92 15.62 -0.95
CA ALA A 235 1.86 16.82 -1.79
C ALA A 235 0.86 16.70 -2.96
N GLY A 236 0.67 15.50 -3.51
CA GLY A 236 -0.03 15.27 -4.77
C GLY A 236 -1.40 14.60 -4.64
N ASP A 237 -1.63 13.80 -3.59
CA ASP A 237 -2.87 13.03 -3.48
C ASP A 237 -4.06 13.94 -3.17
N LEU A 238 -5.21 13.63 -3.80
CA LEU A 238 -6.49 14.27 -3.49
C LEU A 238 -6.96 13.99 -2.05
N TYR A 239 -6.49 12.89 -1.45
CA TYR A 239 -6.89 12.41 -0.13
C TYR A 239 -5.67 12.08 0.76
N PRO A 240 -4.89 13.08 1.19
CA PRO A 240 -3.67 12.83 1.96
C PRO A 240 -4.01 12.25 3.34
N GLN A 241 -3.41 11.09 3.67
CA GLN A 241 -3.78 10.31 4.86
C GLN A 241 -2.85 10.58 6.06
N GLY A 242 -3.39 10.61 7.27
CA GLY A 242 -2.58 10.82 8.49
C GLY A 242 -1.49 9.77 8.72
N LYS A 243 -1.69 8.53 8.23
CA LYS A 243 -0.65 7.48 8.28
C LYS A 243 0.59 7.83 7.46
N ASP A 244 0.42 8.57 6.34
CA ASP A 244 1.54 8.93 5.47
C ASP A 244 2.34 10.08 6.09
N LEU A 245 1.68 11.03 6.75
CA LEU A 245 2.34 12.06 7.55
C LEU A 245 3.14 11.44 8.72
N TYR A 246 2.53 10.49 9.44
CA TYR A 246 3.20 9.78 10.52
C TYR A 246 4.45 9.04 10.04
N ASP A 247 4.31 8.22 8.99
CA ASP A 247 5.41 7.44 8.43
C ASP A 247 6.53 8.36 7.89
N ALA A 248 6.17 9.47 7.23
CA ALA A 248 7.12 10.46 6.71
C ALA A 248 7.96 11.10 7.83
N VAL A 249 7.36 11.42 8.97
CA VAL A 249 8.10 11.98 10.12
C VAL A 249 9.12 10.98 10.64
N LEU A 250 8.72 9.71 10.86
CA LEU A 250 9.65 8.69 11.34
C LEU A 250 10.81 8.48 10.38
N LEU A 251 10.55 8.50 9.07
CA LEU A 251 11.58 8.39 8.05
C LEU A 251 12.49 9.62 8.02
N ALA A 252 11.94 10.83 8.02
CA ALA A 252 12.72 12.07 7.94
C ALA A 252 13.59 12.31 9.17
N GLU A 253 13.15 11.88 10.35
CA GLU A 253 13.96 11.91 11.58
C GLU A 253 15.03 10.79 11.59
N GLY A 254 14.85 9.73 10.79
CA GLY A 254 15.67 8.53 10.77
C GLY A 254 16.64 8.39 9.58
N CYS A 255 16.51 9.22 8.54
CA CYS A 255 17.41 9.25 7.38
C CYS A 255 17.45 10.66 6.76
N ALA A 256 18.57 11.00 6.10
CA ALA A 256 18.66 12.21 5.31
C ALA A 256 18.15 11.92 3.89
N LEU A 257 17.21 12.72 3.40
CA LEU A 257 16.70 12.58 2.04
C LEU A 257 17.55 13.41 1.08
N PRO A 258 18.22 12.80 0.08
CA PRO A 258 18.91 13.57 -0.94
C PRO A 258 17.90 14.31 -1.83
N TYR A 259 18.07 15.62 -1.98
CA TYR A 259 17.22 16.42 -2.87
C TYR A 259 17.11 15.85 -4.30
N PRO A 260 18.20 15.35 -4.94
CA PRO A 260 18.11 14.78 -6.28
C PRO A 260 17.16 13.58 -6.37
N LEU A 261 17.09 12.74 -5.32
CA LEU A 261 16.16 11.61 -5.29
C LEU A 261 14.71 12.09 -5.19
N LEU A 262 14.44 13.07 -4.32
CA LEU A 262 13.11 13.66 -4.19
C LEU A 262 12.65 14.29 -5.51
N ALA A 263 13.52 15.07 -6.15
CA ALA A 263 13.23 15.69 -7.45
C ALA A 263 12.95 14.64 -8.53
N GLU A 264 13.72 13.55 -8.56
CA GLU A 264 13.52 12.47 -9.53
C GLU A 264 12.20 11.72 -9.30
N VAL A 265 11.80 11.46 -8.05
CA VAL A 265 10.49 10.86 -7.72
C VAL A 265 9.34 11.75 -8.20
N PHE A 266 9.40 13.06 -7.94
CA PHE A 266 8.39 14.01 -8.40
C PHE A 266 8.36 14.11 -9.94
N ARG A 267 9.53 14.04 -10.58
CA ARG A 267 9.62 14.04 -12.05
C ARG A 267 8.98 12.80 -12.66
N LEU A 268 9.27 11.62 -12.10
CA LEU A 268 8.77 10.35 -12.59
C LEU A 268 7.28 10.13 -12.29
N SER A 269 6.72 10.85 -11.31
CA SER A 269 5.28 10.76 -11.04
C SER A 269 4.42 11.37 -12.17
N GLY A 270 4.92 12.42 -12.84
CA GLY A 270 4.18 13.13 -13.89
C GLY A 270 3.00 13.99 -13.40
N GLU A 271 2.75 14.06 -12.09
CA GLU A 271 1.59 14.76 -11.50
C GLU A 271 1.81 16.27 -11.32
N PHE A 272 3.07 16.71 -11.28
CA PHE A 272 3.44 18.09 -10.98
C PHE A 272 3.80 18.89 -12.24
N GLU A 273 3.37 18.47 -13.44
CA GLU A 273 3.60 19.22 -14.67
C GLU A 273 3.02 20.64 -14.57
N VAL A 274 3.89 21.63 -14.36
CA VAL A 274 3.52 23.03 -14.33
C VAL A 274 3.22 23.45 -15.77
N GLY A 275 2.01 23.97 -16.01
CA GLY A 275 1.63 24.59 -17.28
C GLY A 275 2.67 25.63 -17.70
N GLY A 276 3.55 25.24 -18.63
CA GLY A 276 4.75 26.01 -18.99
C GLY A 276 5.98 25.18 -19.37
N GLY A 277 5.97 23.86 -19.19
CA GLY A 277 7.06 22.97 -19.63
C GLY A 277 8.29 22.96 -18.73
N GLY A 278 8.17 23.50 -17.51
CA GLY A 278 9.20 23.38 -16.48
C GLY A 278 9.15 22.01 -15.79
N GLN A 279 10.31 21.48 -15.41
CA GLN A 279 10.39 20.28 -14.58
C GLN A 279 9.79 20.59 -13.21
N PRO A 280 8.96 19.71 -12.63
CA PRO A 280 8.46 19.90 -11.27
C PRO A 280 9.60 19.95 -10.28
N VAL A 281 9.65 21.04 -9.50
CA VAL A 281 10.67 21.26 -8.49
C VAL A 281 10.01 21.13 -7.13
N PRO A 282 10.25 20.05 -6.37
CA PRO A 282 9.73 19.95 -5.01
C PRO A 282 10.26 21.11 -4.18
N ALA A 283 9.36 21.80 -3.49
CA ALA A 283 9.65 22.99 -2.69
C ALA A 283 8.88 22.91 -1.36
N PRO A 284 9.37 23.59 -0.30
CA PRO A 284 8.70 23.63 1.00
C PRO A 284 7.22 24.03 0.93
N ALA A 285 6.85 24.90 -0.01
CA ALA A 285 5.47 25.36 -0.22
C ALA A 285 4.47 24.24 -0.50
N HIS A 286 4.90 23.12 -1.10
CA HIS A 286 4.03 21.95 -1.35
C HIS A 286 3.61 21.23 -0.06
N PHE A 287 4.26 21.53 1.06
CA PHE A 287 4.05 20.88 2.35
C PHE A 287 3.44 21.82 3.39
N GLU A 288 2.96 23.00 3.00
CA GLU A 288 2.33 23.96 3.91
C GLU A 288 0.97 23.47 4.43
N GLU A 289 0.29 22.59 3.69
CA GLU A 289 -1.04 22.09 4.03
C GLU A 289 -1.05 20.73 4.75
N LEU A 290 0.12 20.22 5.18
CA LEU A 290 0.24 18.91 5.84
C LEU A 290 -0.69 18.74 7.07
N ALA A 291 -0.97 19.83 7.79
CA ALA A 291 -1.89 19.83 8.93
C ALA A 291 -3.35 19.50 8.55
N ARG A 292 -3.70 19.55 7.25
CA ARG A 292 -5.04 19.19 6.74
C ARG A 292 -5.20 17.70 6.39
N THR A 293 -4.16 16.89 6.59
CA THR A 293 -4.25 15.43 6.47
C THR A 293 -5.37 14.87 7.36
N ASP A 294 -5.98 13.75 6.95
CA ASP A 294 -7.03 13.09 7.75
C ASP A 294 -6.44 12.38 8.98
N TRP A 295 -6.09 13.18 9.99
CA TRP A 295 -5.54 12.70 11.25
C TRP A 295 -6.59 12.05 12.14
N ALA A 296 -7.86 12.45 12.01
CA ALA A 296 -8.95 11.89 12.81
C ALA A 296 -9.20 10.41 12.47
N ALA A 297 -9.19 10.06 11.18
CA ALA A 297 -9.26 8.66 10.75
C ALA A 297 -8.03 7.88 11.21
N PHE A 298 -6.83 8.44 11.06
CA PHE A 298 -5.59 7.83 11.53
C PHE A 298 -5.61 7.53 13.04
N HIS A 299 -6.02 8.49 13.87
CA HIS A 299 -6.09 8.34 15.32
C HIS A 299 -7.16 7.34 15.77
N THR A 300 -8.24 7.20 14.99
CA THR A 300 -9.26 6.17 15.26
C THR A 300 -8.69 4.76 15.07
N GLU A 301 -7.83 4.56 14.08
CA GLU A 301 -7.17 3.29 13.81
C GLU A 301 -5.99 3.04 14.78
N TYR A 302 -5.27 4.10 15.17
CA TYR A 302 -4.08 4.02 16.02
C TYR A 302 -4.13 4.97 17.24
N PRO A 303 -5.06 4.75 18.20
CA PRO A 303 -5.31 5.67 19.31
C PRO A 303 -4.17 5.78 20.33
N THR A 304 -3.17 4.89 20.25
CA THR A 304 -1.99 4.92 21.14
C THR A 304 -0.87 5.82 20.61
N ILE A 305 -0.97 6.30 19.36
CA ILE A 305 0.02 7.20 18.78
C ILE A 305 -0.30 8.63 19.25
N PRO A 306 0.60 9.28 20.00
CA PRO A 306 0.34 10.60 20.55
C PRO A 306 0.53 11.69 19.51
N GLY A 307 -0.10 12.85 19.75
CA GLY A 307 0.10 14.08 18.97
C GLY A 307 -1.06 14.43 18.05
N SER A 308 -0.86 15.47 17.25
CA SER A 308 -1.82 16.01 16.28
C SER A 308 -1.19 16.20 14.90
N ALA A 309 -2.00 16.37 13.86
CA ALA A 309 -1.53 16.67 12.51
C ALA A 309 -0.54 17.84 12.49
N GLU A 310 -0.83 18.91 13.22
CA GLU A 310 0.01 20.09 13.34
C GLU A 310 1.39 19.74 13.93
N SER A 311 1.41 18.99 15.03
CA SER A 311 2.67 18.61 15.68
C SER A 311 3.56 17.72 14.80
N TYR A 312 2.98 16.85 13.97
CA TYR A 312 3.75 16.04 13.03
C TYR A 312 4.16 16.82 11.77
N ALA A 313 3.32 17.75 11.29
CA ALA A 313 3.69 18.65 10.19
C ALA A 313 4.90 19.52 10.58
N GLU A 314 4.91 20.11 11.77
CA GLU A 314 6.04 20.91 12.28
C GLU A 314 7.33 20.08 12.35
N ARG A 315 7.24 18.85 12.87
CA ARG A 315 8.38 17.92 12.93
C ARG A 315 8.89 17.54 11.54
N LEU A 316 7.99 17.24 10.61
CA LEU A 316 8.35 16.89 9.24
C LEU A 316 9.09 18.05 8.56
N LEU A 317 8.55 19.26 8.62
CA LEU A 317 9.18 20.44 8.02
C LEU A 317 10.55 20.73 8.62
N ALA A 318 10.71 20.59 9.94
CA ALA A 318 12.00 20.74 10.61
C ALA A 318 13.02 19.69 10.14
N ALA A 319 12.60 18.43 10.04
CA ALA A 319 13.47 17.33 9.58
C ALA A 319 13.85 17.45 8.10
N LEU A 320 12.98 18.04 7.26
CA LEU A 320 13.24 18.24 5.84
C LEU A 320 14.07 19.50 5.53
N ALA A 321 14.28 20.40 6.49
CA ALA A 321 15.03 21.64 6.27
C ALA A 321 16.42 21.43 5.60
N PRO A 322 17.23 20.42 5.99
CA PRO A 322 18.49 20.14 5.31
C PRO A 322 18.31 19.73 3.83
N THR A 323 17.29 18.92 3.52
CA THR A 323 16.99 18.47 2.15
C THR A 323 16.79 19.66 1.21
N PHE A 324 16.10 20.71 1.66
CA PHE A 324 15.85 21.90 0.83
C PHE A 324 16.97 22.94 0.87
N ALA A 325 17.89 22.85 1.84
CA ALA A 325 19.07 23.70 1.89
C ALA A 325 20.16 23.29 0.89
N GLU A 326 20.14 22.04 0.43
CA GLU A 326 21.07 21.46 -0.56
C GLU A 326 20.71 21.73 -2.03
N ARG A 327 19.62 22.49 -2.27
CA ARG A 327 19.13 22.81 -3.61
C ARG A 327 20.09 23.68 -4.43
#